data_AF-A0A2H5XFK9-F1
#
_entry.id   AF-A0A2H5XFK9-F1
#
_cell.length_a   1.000
_cell.length_b   1.000
_cell.length_c   1.000
_cell.angle_alpha   90.00
_cell.angle_beta   90.00
_cell.angle_gamma   90.00
#
_symmetry.space_group_name_H-M   'P 1'
#
loop_
_entity.id
_entity.type
_entity.pdbx_description
1 polymer ?
#
loop_
_entity_poly.entity_id
_entity_poly.type
_entity_poly.pdbx_seq_one_letter_code
_entity_poly.pdbx_strand_id
1 'polypeptide(L)' 'MQGFGVVHAPDFPPGVGWLNTDRPLSLKALRGKFVLLDFWTYC' A
#
# COMPACT_ATOMS: atom_id res chain seq x y z
N MET A 1 7.15 -21.56 13.94
CA MET A 1 7.99 -20.46 13.43
C MET A 1 7.37 -19.97 12.13
N GLN A 2 6.63 -18.87 12.13
CA GLN A 2 6.10 -18.28 10.90
C GLN A 2 7.17 -17.36 10.30
N GLY A 3 7.58 -17.63 9.06
CA GLY A 3 8.55 -16.82 8.34
C GLY A 3 7.97 -15.45 7.96
N PHE A 4 8.84 -14.49 7.62
CA PHE A 4 8.40 -13.22 7.04
C PHE A 4 7.73 -13.47 5.67
N GLY A 5 6.57 -12.85 5.40
CA GLY A 5 5.92 -12.89 4.08
C GLY A 5 4.88 -14.00 3.85
N VAL A 6 4.32 -14.63 4.89
CA VAL A 6 3.31 -15.70 4.72
C VAL A 6 1.91 -15.18 4.37
N VAL A 7 1.70 -13.87 4.38
CA VAL A 7 0.39 -13.25 4.14
C VAL A 7 0.50 -12.16 3.08
N HIS A 8 -0.53 -12.05 2.25
CA HIS A 8 -0.65 -10.93 1.32
C HIS A 8 -0.91 -9.64 2.10
N ALA A 9 -0.30 -8.55 1.64
CA ALA A 9 -0.62 -7.23 2.18
C ALA A 9 -2.11 -6.92 1.94
N PRO A 10 -2.83 -6.38 2.94
CA PRO A 10 -4.19 -5.92 2.76
C PRO A 10 -4.23 -4.69 1.85
N ASP A 11 -5.33 -4.50 1.14
CA ASP A 11 -5.50 -3.32 0.27
C ASP A 11 -5.71 -2.04 1.10
N PHE A 12 -5.62 -0.88 0.44
CA PHE A 12 -5.83 0.41 1.09
C PHE A 12 -7.31 0.64 1.45
N PRO A 13 -7.61 1.27 2.60
CA PRO A 13 -8.99 1.59 2.97
C PRO A 13 -9.68 2.51 1.95
N PRO A 14 -11.00 2.37 1.75
CA PRO A 14 -11.75 3.28 0.90
C PRO A 14 -11.87 4.66 1.52
N GLY A 15 -12.10 5.69 0.69
CA GLY A 15 -12.40 7.05 1.15
C GLY A 15 -11.22 7.85 1.68
N VAL A 16 -9.99 7.33 1.60
CA VAL A 16 -8.78 8.08 1.95
C VAL A 16 -8.39 9.07 0.84
N GLY A 17 -7.95 10.26 1.23
CA GLY A 17 -7.42 11.25 0.30
C GLY A 17 -6.02 10.85 -0.18
N TRP A 18 -5.82 10.88 -1.49
CA TRP A 18 -4.51 10.64 -2.10
C TRP A 18 -3.89 11.94 -2.59
N LEU A 19 -2.57 12.03 -2.50
CA LEU A 19 -1.77 13.13 -3.04
C LEU A 19 -0.83 12.57 -4.12
N ASN A 20 -0.42 13.42 -5.07
CA ASN A 20 0.52 13.09 -6.15
C ASN A 20 0.07 11.96 -7.11
N THR A 21 -1.23 11.74 -7.24
CA THR A 21 -1.82 10.78 -8.18
C THR A 21 -3.16 11.31 -8.68
N ASP A 22 -3.55 10.94 -9.90
CA ASP A 22 -4.83 11.31 -10.52
C ASP A 22 -6.01 10.46 -10.00
N ARG A 23 -5.73 9.34 -9.35
CA ARG A 23 -6.73 8.40 -8.82
C ARG A 23 -6.24 7.64 -7.59
N PRO A 24 -7.16 7.09 -6.77
CA PRO A 24 -6.81 6.20 -5.68
C PRO A 24 -6.00 4.98 -6.14
N LEU A 25 -5.02 4.56 -5.34
CA LEU A 25 -4.24 3.36 -5.59
C LEU A 25 -4.88 2.12 -4.95
N SER A 26 -4.61 0.96 -5.54
CA SER A 26 -4.88 -0.36 -4.97
C SER A 26 -3.66 -1.26 -5.15
N LEU A 27 -3.45 -2.21 -4.25
CA LEU A 27 -2.34 -3.17 -4.39
C LEU A 27 -2.46 -4.01 -5.65
N LYS A 28 -3.68 -4.28 -6.14
CA LYS A 28 -3.89 -4.97 -7.41
C LYS A 28 -3.32 -4.19 -8.60
N ALA A 29 -3.45 -2.87 -8.60
CA ALA A 29 -2.93 -2.01 -9.67
C ALA A 29 -1.39 -1.92 -9.67
N LEU A 30 -0.74 -2.25 -8.56
CA LEU A 30 0.71 -2.17 -8.38
C LEU A 30 1.43 -3.52 -8.56
N ARG A 31 0.71 -4.58 -8.93
CA ARG A 31 1.31 -5.92 -9.17
C ARG A 31 2.43 -5.85 -10.21
N GLY A 32 3.50 -6.58 -9.95
CA GLY A 32 4.72 -6.58 -10.78
C GLY A 32 5.70 -5.46 -10.43
N LYS A 33 5.42 -4.64 -9.41
CA LYS A 33 6.35 -3.65 -8.86
C LYS A 33 6.74 -4.04 -7.44
N PHE A 34 7.95 -3.69 -7.04
CA PHE A 34 8.29 -3.59 -5.62
C PHE A 34 7.58 -2.36 -5.04
N VAL A 35 6.82 -2.57 -3.97
CA VAL A 35 6.07 -1.52 -3.29
C VAL A 35 6.64 -1.38 -1.88
N LEU A 36 7.07 -0.17 -1.55
CA LEU A 36 7.49 0.20 -0.20
C LEU A 36 6.38 1.02 0.45
N LEU A 37 5.87 0.56 1.59
CA LEU A 37 4.98 1.33 2.43
C LEU A 37 5.81 2.01 3.51
N ASP A 38 5.83 3.34 3.48
CA ASP A 38 6.51 4.18 4.47
C ASP A 38 5.45 4.87 5.33
N PHE A 39 5.41 4.52 6.62
CA PHE A 39 4.45 5.06 7.57
C PHE A 39 5.10 6.21 8.34
N TRP A 40 4.68 7.43 8.03
CA TRP A 40 5.29 8.65 8.57
C TRP A 40 4.23 9.70 8.90
N THR A 41 4.68 10.77 9.57
CA THR A 41 3.88 11.94 9.90
C THR A 41 4.71 13.21 9.70
N TYR A 42 4.06 14.34 9.45
CA TYR A 42 4.71 15.64 9.27
C TYR A 42 5.14 16.31 10.58
N CYS A 43 4.67 15.83 11.74
CA CYS A 43 4.95 16.39 13.06
C CYS A 43 6.22 15.83 13.69
#